data_AF-A0A1Q9VFR9-F1
#
_entry.id   AF-A0A1Q9VFR9-F1
#
_cell.length_a   1.000
_cell.length_b   1.000
_cell.length_c   1.000
_cell.angle_alpha   90.00
_cell.angle_beta   90.00
_cell.angle_gamma   90.00
#
_symmetry.space_group_name_H-M   'P 1'
#
loop_
_entity.id
_entity.type
_entity.pdbx_description
1 polymer ?
#
loop_
_entity_poly.entity_id
_entity_poly.type
_entity_poly.pdbx_seq_one_letter_code
_entity_poly.pdbx_strand_id
1 'polypeptide(L)'
;MARSVDRRRVLKVAAVTAPAVALAACTGDGDAAGDAPATQDSGPAASITAQPKPDTTDVDVTAPVTLTVTEGTFDDVRVTNEDGEAVQGSLDEERTEWVSGEPLGYGRTYTYAAKATGSDGRKASLDGTFGTVRPDAVVRATLYPGDDAEVGVGQPVTVKFEAPVRDRAAAQRALSVETSTDVEGAWAWLNDQQVDWRPREYWPAHTEVTVTAKLYGVHYGGGAYGKADVTTSFRIGRNQVVTVHTPEHRMRVYRDGAEVANYPCSNGKDADPDLTTPNGTVIVMTKEPTSIFDNEEYGYTDLEKTWCCRISNHGEYIHENEENAANIGSANTSHGCVNLRAADAKAYFDSAMLGDPVEVTGSIADFPTTSDVMDWLLDWETWKSKSAL
;
A
#
# COMPACT_ATOMS: atom_id res chain seq x y z
N MET A 1 -71.48 -5.20 -4.63
CA MET A 1 -72.14 -6.28 -5.39
C MET A 1 -71.31 -7.53 -5.16
N ALA A 2 -71.72 -8.43 -4.26
CA ALA A 2 -72.54 -9.63 -4.56
C ALA A 2 -71.78 -10.59 -5.50
N ARG A 3 -71.47 -11.86 -5.22
CA ARG A 3 -72.04 -12.93 -4.35
C ARG A 3 -71.02 -14.11 -4.39
N SER A 4 -70.59 -14.72 -3.26
CA SER A 4 -71.13 -15.95 -2.61
C SER A 4 -71.18 -17.18 -3.54
N VAL A 5 -70.72 -18.40 -3.22
CA VAL A 5 -71.16 -19.40 -2.20
C VAL A 5 -70.21 -20.61 -2.40
N ASP A 6 -69.45 -21.16 -1.45
CA ASP A 6 -69.78 -21.99 -0.26
C ASP A 6 -70.13 -23.47 -0.54
N ARG A 7 -69.78 -24.33 0.44
CA ARG A 7 -70.17 -25.74 0.76
C ARG A 7 -68.93 -26.65 0.92
N ARG A 8 -68.72 -27.41 2.01
CA ARG A 8 -69.56 -27.82 3.15
C ARG A 8 -68.67 -28.38 4.28
N ARG A 9 -69.01 -28.04 5.53
CA ARG A 9 -68.64 -28.76 6.78
C ARG A 9 -69.43 -30.07 6.90
N VAL A 10 -68.91 -31.08 7.60
CA VAL A 10 -69.63 -31.86 8.63
C VAL A 10 -68.63 -32.49 9.63
N LEU A 11 -68.80 -32.17 10.92
CA LEU A 11 -68.28 -32.89 12.09
C LEU A 11 -69.04 -34.21 12.31
N LYS A 12 -68.36 -35.26 12.79
CA LYS A 12 -68.97 -36.24 13.72
C LYS A 12 -67.96 -36.72 14.77
N VAL A 13 -68.36 -36.54 16.03
CA VAL A 13 -67.80 -37.08 17.27
C VAL A 13 -68.40 -38.47 17.52
N ALA A 14 -67.62 -39.40 18.06
CA ALA A 14 -68.12 -40.48 18.91
C ALA A 14 -66.98 -40.99 19.83
N ALA A 15 -67.30 -41.14 21.10
CA ALA A 15 -66.43 -41.51 22.22
C ALA A 15 -66.67 -42.97 22.67
N VAL A 16 -66.06 -43.34 23.82
CA VAL A 16 -66.41 -44.48 24.73
C VAL A 16 -65.67 -45.78 24.33
N THR A 17 -64.95 -46.57 25.15
CA THR A 17 -64.86 -46.84 26.62
C THR A 17 -63.62 -47.71 26.90
N ALA A 18 -63.07 -47.63 28.13
CA ALA A 18 -62.30 -48.71 28.76
C ALA A 18 -63.19 -49.46 29.78
N PRO A 19 -62.93 -50.75 30.05
CA PRO A 19 -62.64 -51.12 31.45
C PRO A 19 -61.55 -52.21 31.60
N ALA A 20 -61.09 -52.36 32.83
CA ALA A 20 -59.96 -53.16 33.27
C ALA A 20 -60.33 -54.59 33.75
N VAL A 21 -59.26 -55.36 34.03
CA VAL A 21 -59.10 -56.49 34.99
C VAL A 21 -59.26 -57.93 34.45
N ALA A 22 -58.16 -58.72 34.46
CA ALA A 22 -57.94 -59.86 35.37
C ALA A 22 -56.69 -60.70 34.99
N LEU A 23 -55.93 -61.13 36.00
CA LEU A 23 -54.79 -62.06 35.95
C LEU A 23 -55.24 -63.53 35.83
N ALA A 24 -54.47 -64.38 35.11
CA ALA A 24 -54.00 -65.71 35.57
C ALA A 24 -53.14 -66.46 34.51
N ALA A 25 -51.92 -66.81 34.95
CA ALA A 25 -50.97 -67.88 34.60
C ALA A 25 -51.17 -68.81 33.36
N CYS A 26 -50.08 -69.05 32.61
CA CYS A 26 -49.27 -70.29 32.68
C CYS A 26 -48.18 -70.36 31.59
N THR A 27 -46.91 -70.41 32.05
CA THR A 27 -45.77 -71.22 31.55
C THR A 27 -45.58 -71.46 30.04
N GLY A 28 -44.48 -70.91 29.52
CA GLY A 28 -43.84 -71.36 28.28
C GLY A 28 -42.42 -70.82 28.21
N ASP A 29 -41.45 -71.69 28.49
CA ASP A 29 -40.02 -71.46 28.25
C ASP A 29 -39.79 -71.09 26.79
N GLY A 30 -39.10 -69.99 26.57
CA GLY A 30 -38.73 -69.48 25.26
C GLY A 30 -37.85 -68.27 25.41
N ASP A 31 -36.55 -68.50 25.55
CA ASP A 31 -35.51 -67.49 25.42
C ASP A 31 -35.64 -66.78 24.06
N ALA A 32 -36.35 -65.66 24.07
CA ALA A 32 -36.25 -64.62 23.06
C ALA A 32 -35.76 -63.37 23.79
N ALA A 33 -34.44 -63.18 23.77
CA ALA A 33 -33.83 -61.89 24.04
C ALA A 33 -34.37 -60.90 22.99
N GLY A 34 -35.50 -60.27 23.32
CA GLY A 34 -35.97 -59.08 22.64
C GLY A 34 -35.01 -57.96 22.98
N ASP A 35 -34.10 -57.69 22.05
CA ASP A 35 -33.34 -56.46 22.03
C ASP A 35 -34.36 -55.32 21.96
N ALA A 36 -34.61 -54.66 23.10
CA ALA A 36 -35.27 -53.37 23.08
C ALA A 36 -34.41 -52.48 22.17
N PRO A 37 -34.97 -51.75 21.19
CA PRO A 37 -34.15 -50.83 20.42
C PRO A 37 -33.53 -49.88 21.43
N ALA A 38 -32.21 -50.01 21.62
CA ALA A 38 -31.45 -49.02 22.32
C ALA A 38 -31.83 -47.70 21.66
N THR A 39 -32.40 -46.77 22.43
CA THR A 39 -32.42 -45.38 22.04
C THR A 39 -30.96 -45.03 21.85
N GLN A 40 -30.48 -45.14 20.60
CA GLN A 40 -29.21 -44.57 20.18
C GLN A 40 -29.32 -43.13 20.63
N ASP A 41 -28.46 -42.77 21.57
CA ASP A 41 -28.24 -41.39 21.95
C ASP A 41 -27.76 -40.71 20.67
N SER A 42 -28.71 -40.17 19.91
CA SER A 42 -28.41 -39.43 18.70
C SER A 42 -27.60 -38.26 19.19
N GLY A 43 -26.30 -38.24 18.87
CA GLY A 43 -25.40 -37.17 19.24
C GLY A 43 -25.95 -35.78 18.89
N PRO A 44 -25.25 -34.71 19.28
CA PRO A 44 -25.67 -33.36 18.92
C PRO A 44 -25.73 -33.19 17.39
N ALA A 45 -26.74 -32.44 16.92
CA ALA A 45 -26.87 -32.09 15.51
C ALA A 45 -25.80 -31.09 15.09
N ALA A 46 -25.31 -31.22 13.85
CA ALA A 46 -24.41 -30.23 13.27
C ALA A 46 -25.02 -28.82 13.34
N SER A 47 -24.20 -27.84 13.73
CA SER A 47 -24.56 -26.43 13.73
C SER A 47 -23.54 -25.65 12.91
N ILE A 48 -24.00 -25.00 11.85
CA ILE A 48 -23.16 -24.22 10.95
C ILE A 48 -23.28 -22.73 11.30
N THR A 49 -22.15 -22.03 11.39
CA THR A 49 -22.07 -20.58 11.54
C THR A 49 -21.26 -19.97 10.41
N ALA A 50 -21.51 -18.70 10.12
CA ALA A 50 -20.80 -17.93 9.11
C ALA A 50 -20.38 -16.56 9.66
N GLN A 51 -19.19 -16.14 9.26
CA GLN A 51 -18.71 -14.77 9.36
C GLN A 51 -18.29 -14.32 7.96
N PRO A 52 -18.86 -13.24 7.41
CA PRO A 52 -19.93 -12.41 7.96
C PRO A 52 -21.26 -13.15 8.16
N LYS A 53 -22.05 -12.70 9.16
CA LYS A 53 -23.41 -13.23 9.40
C LYS A 53 -24.35 -12.89 8.23
N PRO A 54 -25.47 -13.63 8.07
CA PRO A 54 -26.44 -13.30 7.03
C PRO A 54 -26.92 -11.85 7.15
N ASP A 55 -27.16 -11.23 6.01
CA ASP A 55 -27.64 -9.85 5.84
C ASP A 55 -26.70 -8.76 6.38
N THR A 56 -25.45 -9.13 6.74
CA THR A 56 -24.41 -8.14 7.06
C THR A 56 -24.13 -7.26 5.84
N THR A 57 -24.04 -5.95 6.06
CA THR A 57 -23.64 -4.96 5.05
C THR A 57 -22.32 -4.32 5.45
N ASP A 58 -21.69 -3.61 4.51
CA ASP A 58 -20.42 -2.91 4.72
C ASP A 58 -19.27 -3.80 5.22
N VAL A 59 -19.24 -5.06 4.76
CA VAL A 59 -18.16 -6.00 5.06
C VAL A 59 -16.84 -5.51 4.45
N ASP A 60 -15.77 -5.53 5.25
CA ASP A 60 -14.40 -5.26 4.80
C ASP A 60 -13.99 -6.28 3.72
N VAL A 61 -13.51 -5.78 2.59
CA VAL A 61 -13.12 -6.61 1.44
C VAL A 61 -11.85 -7.44 1.67
N THR A 62 -11.11 -7.17 2.74
CA THR A 62 -9.92 -7.93 3.16
C THR A 62 -10.18 -8.84 4.36
N ALA A 63 -11.32 -8.71 5.03
CA ALA A 63 -11.71 -9.64 6.08
C ALA A 63 -12.11 -10.98 5.44
N PRO A 64 -11.54 -12.11 5.91
CA PRO A 64 -11.87 -13.41 5.34
C PRO A 64 -13.33 -13.78 5.63
N VAL A 65 -13.95 -14.49 4.69
CA VAL A 65 -15.20 -15.19 4.91
C VAL A 65 -14.87 -16.54 5.54
N THR A 66 -15.45 -16.83 6.70
CA THR A 66 -15.26 -18.07 7.45
C THR A 66 -16.60 -18.75 7.68
N LEU A 67 -16.68 -20.05 7.36
CA LEU A 67 -17.80 -20.91 7.73
C LEU A 67 -17.29 -22.00 8.65
N THR A 68 -17.95 -22.20 9.79
CA THR A 68 -17.56 -23.19 10.79
C THR A 68 -18.74 -24.12 11.06
N VAL A 69 -18.47 -25.42 11.25
CA VAL A 69 -19.45 -26.38 11.74
C VAL A 69 -19.00 -26.96 13.08
N THR A 70 -19.90 -26.97 14.05
CA THR A 70 -19.72 -27.72 15.30
C THR A 70 -20.55 -28.99 15.27
N GLU A 71 -20.09 -30.02 15.98
CA GLU A 71 -20.82 -31.29 16.14
C GLU A 71 -21.07 -32.05 14.82
N GLY A 72 -20.21 -31.83 13.82
CA GLY A 72 -20.29 -32.44 12.50
C GLY A 72 -19.13 -32.03 11.60
N THR A 73 -19.21 -32.42 10.32
CA THR A 73 -18.24 -32.04 9.29
C THR A 73 -18.95 -31.54 8.04
N PHE A 74 -18.30 -30.64 7.30
CA PHE A 74 -18.83 -30.11 6.05
C PHE A 74 -18.87 -31.19 4.97
N ASP A 75 -20.00 -31.26 4.26
CA ASP A 75 -20.17 -32.05 3.03
C ASP A 75 -19.77 -31.21 1.81
N ASP A 76 -20.26 -29.96 1.75
CA ASP A 76 -20.11 -29.01 0.64
C ASP A 76 -20.18 -27.59 1.21
N VAL A 77 -19.27 -26.71 0.76
CA VAL A 77 -19.26 -25.28 1.08
C VAL A 77 -19.03 -24.52 -0.20
N ARG A 78 -19.85 -23.50 -0.45
CA ARG A 78 -19.73 -22.61 -1.62
C ARG A 78 -19.96 -21.19 -1.19
N VAL A 79 -19.13 -20.30 -1.70
CA VAL A 79 -19.31 -18.85 -1.61
C VAL A 79 -19.18 -18.30 -3.02
N THR A 80 -20.17 -17.54 -3.48
CA THR A 80 -20.22 -16.97 -4.84
C THR A 80 -20.60 -15.51 -4.81
N ASN A 81 -20.11 -14.73 -5.77
CA ASN A 81 -20.60 -13.36 -6.01
C ASN A 81 -21.98 -13.38 -6.71
N GLU A 82 -22.55 -12.20 -6.95
CA GLU A 82 -23.84 -12.05 -7.62
C GLU A 82 -23.86 -12.52 -9.09
N ASP A 83 -22.70 -12.62 -9.73
CA ASP A 83 -22.51 -13.10 -11.10
C ASP A 83 -22.38 -14.66 -11.16
N GLY A 84 -22.35 -15.32 -9.99
CA GLY A 84 -22.22 -16.77 -9.84
C GLY A 84 -20.78 -17.28 -9.88
N GLU A 85 -19.79 -16.39 -9.87
CA GLU A 85 -18.37 -16.75 -9.79
C GLU A 85 -18.03 -17.17 -8.36
N ALA A 86 -17.29 -18.28 -8.22
CA ALA A 86 -16.91 -18.82 -6.92
C ALA A 86 -15.76 -18.02 -6.31
N VAL A 87 -15.87 -17.72 -5.02
CA VAL A 87 -14.77 -17.23 -4.19
C VAL A 87 -13.87 -18.40 -3.85
N GLN A 88 -12.58 -18.27 -4.14
CA GLN A 88 -11.58 -19.26 -3.77
C GLN A 88 -11.51 -19.39 -2.24
N GLY A 89 -11.37 -20.62 -1.76
CA GLY A 89 -11.19 -20.91 -0.35
C GLY A 89 -10.99 -22.40 -0.10
N SER A 90 -10.62 -22.74 1.12
CA SER A 90 -10.22 -24.09 1.51
C SER A 90 -10.89 -24.53 2.80
N LEU A 91 -11.19 -25.82 2.89
CA LEU A 91 -11.51 -26.49 4.14
C LEU A 91 -10.20 -26.83 4.88
N ASP A 92 -10.25 -26.82 6.20
CA ASP A 92 -9.29 -27.50 7.07
C ASP A 92 -9.28 -29.03 6.86
N GLU A 93 -8.30 -29.72 7.44
CA GLU A 93 -8.15 -31.18 7.29
C GLU A 93 -9.33 -31.93 7.93
N GLU A 94 -9.85 -31.42 9.03
CA GLU A 94 -10.97 -31.93 9.80
C GLU A 94 -12.33 -31.66 9.12
N ARG A 95 -12.36 -30.79 8.10
CA ARG A 95 -13.56 -30.33 7.41
C ARG A 95 -14.57 -29.66 8.35
N THR A 96 -14.07 -28.96 9.36
CA THR A 96 -14.86 -28.20 10.34
C THR A 96 -14.85 -26.71 10.09
N GLU A 97 -13.93 -26.21 9.28
CA GLU A 97 -13.79 -24.79 8.96
C GLU A 97 -13.45 -24.59 7.48
N TRP A 98 -14.16 -23.68 6.81
CA TRP A 98 -13.80 -23.18 5.48
C TRP A 98 -13.44 -21.70 5.59
N VAL A 99 -12.36 -21.29 4.93
CA VAL A 99 -11.89 -19.90 4.89
C VAL A 99 -11.65 -19.45 3.46
N SER A 100 -12.08 -18.24 3.11
CA SER A 100 -11.76 -17.62 1.82
C SER A 100 -10.26 -17.39 1.65
N GLY A 101 -9.72 -17.73 0.48
CA GLY A 101 -8.31 -17.61 0.13
C GLY A 101 -7.96 -16.37 -0.72
N GLU A 102 -8.94 -15.53 -1.03
CA GLU A 102 -8.75 -14.31 -1.82
C GLU A 102 -9.57 -13.14 -1.26
N PRO A 103 -9.14 -11.88 -1.49
CA PRO A 103 -9.92 -10.72 -1.10
C PRO A 103 -11.23 -10.63 -1.89
N LEU A 104 -12.24 -10.01 -1.29
CA LEU A 104 -13.54 -9.76 -1.91
C LEU A 104 -13.50 -8.50 -2.79
N GLY A 105 -14.49 -8.32 -3.66
CA GLY A 105 -14.66 -7.11 -4.46
C GLY A 105 -15.51 -6.06 -3.74
N TYR A 106 -15.23 -4.76 -3.98
CA TYR A 106 -16.04 -3.65 -3.46
C TYR A 106 -17.46 -3.61 -4.02
N GLY A 107 -18.42 -3.26 -3.16
CA GLY A 107 -19.83 -3.05 -3.53
C GLY A 107 -20.54 -4.28 -4.09
N ARG A 108 -20.02 -5.47 -3.78
CA ARG A 108 -20.53 -6.78 -4.21
C ARG A 108 -21.43 -7.42 -3.16
N THR A 109 -22.31 -8.30 -3.63
CA THR A 109 -23.14 -9.16 -2.78
C THR A 109 -22.69 -10.60 -2.95
N TYR A 110 -22.32 -11.23 -1.84
CA TYR A 110 -21.91 -12.62 -1.82
C TYR A 110 -22.99 -13.50 -1.22
N THR A 111 -23.11 -14.70 -1.75
CA THR A 111 -23.99 -15.75 -1.24
C THR A 111 -23.12 -16.91 -0.77
N TYR A 112 -23.36 -17.40 0.45
CA TYR A 112 -22.81 -18.66 0.89
C TYR A 112 -23.89 -19.72 1.03
N ALA A 113 -23.53 -20.95 0.72
CA ALA A 113 -24.35 -22.14 0.85
C ALA A 113 -23.45 -23.27 1.40
N ALA A 114 -23.81 -23.82 2.55
CA ALA A 114 -23.06 -24.88 3.20
C ALA A 114 -23.97 -26.01 3.66
N LYS A 115 -23.46 -27.24 3.56
CA LYS A 115 -24.11 -28.46 4.02
C LYS A 115 -23.15 -29.22 4.90
N ALA A 116 -23.65 -29.78 5.99
CA ALA A 116 -22.88 -30.57 6.92
C ALA A 116 -23.64 -31.81 7.40
N THR A 117 -22.88 -32.81 7.84
CA THR A 117 -23.39 -33.99 8.52
C THR A 117 -22.99 -33.96 9.98
N GLY A 118 -23.98 -34.03 10.87
CA GLY A 118 -23.75 -34.14 12.31
C GLY A 118 -23.17 -35.49 12.72
N SER A 119 -22.58 -35.54 13.90
CA SER A 119 -22.12 -36.78 14.55
C SER A 119 -23.24 -37.81 14.75
N ASP A 120 -24.49 -37.33 14.78
CA ASP A 120 -25.73 -38.10 14.83
C ASP A 120 -26.27 -38.55 13.46
N GLY A 121 -25.55 -38.24 12.38
CA GLY A 121 -25.94 -38.54 11.00
C GLY A 121 -27.02 -37.61 10.42
N ARG A 122 -27.53 -36.63 11.17
CA ARG A 122 -28.50 -35.65 10.65
C ARG A 122 -27.80 -34.61 9.78
N LYS A 123 -28.50 -34.15 8.74
CA LYS A 123 -28.02 -33.09 7.85
C LYS A 123 -28.37 -31.72 8.40
N ALA A 124 -27.42 -30.79 8.29
CA ALA A 124 -27.61 -29.37 8.53
C ALA A 124 -27.27 -28.59 7.26
N SER A 125 -27.92 -27.45 7.07
CA SER A 125 -27.62 -26.52 5.98
C SER A 125 -27.69 -25.08 6.45
N LEU A 126 -26.83 -24.24 5.87
CA LEU A 126 -26.85 -22.79 6.07
C LEU A 126 -26.74 -22.13 4.69
N ASP A 127 -27.68 -21.25 4.40
CA ASP A 127 -27.65 -20.37 3.24
C ASP A 127 -27.81 -18.93 3.72
N GLY A 128 -27.10 -17.99 3.08
CA GLY A 128 -27.18 -16.58 3.45
C GLY A 128 -26.44 -15.69 2.49
N THR A 129 -26.72 -14.40 2.57
CA THR A 129 -26.05 -13.37 1.76
C THR A 129 -25.40 -12.33 2.64
N PHE A 130 -24.38 -11.65 2.15
CA PHE A 130 -23.82 -10.46 2.78
C PHE A 130 -23.31 -9.48 1.71
N GLY A 131 -23.26 -8.19 2.06
CA GLY A 131 -22.77 -7.11 1.20
C GLY A 131 -21.44 -6.55 1.67
N THR A 132 -20.52 -6.36 0.75
CA THR A 132 -19.25 -5.67 1.00
C THR A 132 -19.41 -4.16 0.99
N VAL A 133 -18.45 -3.47 1.62
CA VAL A 133 -18.38 -2.01 1.62
C VAL A 133 -18.41 -1.45 0.21
N ARG A 134 -19.16 -0.36 0.03
CA ARG A 134 -19.29 0.38 -1.23
C ARG A 134 -18.61 1.74 -1.12
N PRO A 135 -17.36 1.90 -1.57
CA PRO A 135 -16.64 3.17 -1.53
C PRO A 135 -17.35 4.26 -2.32
N ASP A 136 -17.27 5.50 -1.84
CA ASP A 136 -17.62 6.70 -2.61
C ASP A 136 -16.56 6.96 -3.69
N ALA A 137 -15.30 6.65 -3.38
CA ALA A 137 -14.16 6.75 -4.27
C ALA A 137 -13.15 5.62 -4.04
N VAL A 138 -12.50 5.18 -5.11
CA VAL A 138 -11.45 4.17 -5.08
C VAL A 138 -10.16 4.82 -5.61
N VAL A 139 -9.18 5.00 -4.74
CA VAL A 139 -7.99 5.84 -4.96
C VAL A 139 -6.78 4.97 -5.24
N ARG A 140 -6.08 5.21 -6.36
CA ARG A 140 -4.80 4.55 -6.63
C ARG A 140 -3.66 5.20 -5.87
N ALA A 141 -2.65 4.40 -5.58
CA ALA A 141 -1.33 4.87 -5.22
C ALA A 141 -0.30 4.39 -6.25
N THR A 142 0.80 5.11 -6.34
CA THR A 142 1.99 4.76 -7.13
C THR A 142 3.22 4.81 -6.23
N LEU A 143 4.21 3.98 -6.54
CA LEU A 143 5.47 3.90 -5.83
C LEU A 143 6.61 4.43 -6.72
N TYR A 144 7.57 5.08 -6.09
CA TYR A 144 8.86 5.42 -6.69
C TYR A 144 9.96 5.21 -5.64
N PRO A 145 11.16 4.69 -5.97
CA PRO A 145 11.58 4.15 -7.27
C PRO A 145 10.70 2.99 -7.76
N GLY A 146 10.67 2.76 -9.07
CA GLY A 146 9.95 1.63 -9.66
C GLY A 146 10.76 0.33 -9.64
N ASP A 147 10.14 -0.77 -10.09
CA ASP A 147 10.75 -2.09 -10.10
C ASP A 147 12.09 -2.11 -10.85
N ASP A 148 13.03 -2.86 -10.31
CA ASP A 148 14.39 -3.10 -10.82
C ASP A 148 15.26 -1.83 -10.97
N ALA A 149 14.78 -0.67 -10.52
CA ALA A 149 15.52 0.58 -10.56
C ALA A 149 16.82 0.47 -9.74
N GLU A 150 17.85 1.17 -10.21
CA GLU A 150 19.08 1.41 -9.45
C GLU A 150 19.22 2.92 -9.23
N VAL A 151 19.31 3.33 -7.96
CA VAL A 151 19.25 4.73 -7.54
C VAL A 151 20.38 5.06 -6.55
N GLY A 152 20.73 6.34 -6.45
CA GLY A 152 21.79 6.83 -5.58
C GLY A 152 21.39 6.80 -4.10
N VAL A 153 22.40 6.99 -3.25
CA VAL A 153 22.29 6.81 -1.79
C VAL A 153 21.40 7.83 -1.08
N GLY A 154 20.98 8.89 -1.75
CA GLY A 154 20.05 9.89 -1.24
C GLY A 154 18.59 9.65 -1.65
N GLN A 155 18.28 8.63 -2.44
CA GLN A 155 16.93 8.44 -3.00
C GLN A 155 15.89 8.10 -1.90
N PRO A 156 14.87 8.93 -1.65
CA PRO A 156 13.72 8.53 -0.84
C PRO A 156 12.82 7.54 -1.58
N VAL A 157 12.00 6.82 -0.82
CA VAL A 157 10.84 6.08 -1.31
C VAL A 157 9.63 7.02 -1.26
N THR A 158 8.88 7.12 -2.34
CA THR A 158 7.67 7.95 -2.42
C THR A 158 6.45 7.06 -2.65
N VAL A 159 5.39 7.30 -1.86
CA VAL A 159 4.04 6.80 -2.13
C VAL A 159 3.15 7.98 -2.48
N LYS A 160 2.68 8.03 -3.74
CA LYS A 160 1.83 9.10 -4.25
C LYS A 160 0.42 8.61 -4.55
N PHE A 161 -0.57 9.25 -3.94
CA PHE A 161 -2.00 8.93 -4.08
C PHE A 161 -2.66 9.84 -5.13
N GLU A 162 -3.60 9.30 -5.93
CA GLU A 162 -4.35 10.06 -6.94
C GLU A 162 -5.35 11.08 -6.34
N ALA A 163 -5.61 11.00 -5.03
CA ALA A 163 -6.54 11.87 -4.31
C ALA A 163 -6.09 12.06 -2.84
N PRO A 164 -6.52 13.15 -2.16
CA PRO A 164 -6.15 13.40 -0.77
C PRO A 164 -6.52 12.26 0.19
N VAL A 165 -5.58 11.89 1.06
CA VAL A 165 -5.76 10.91 2.14
C VAL A 165 -6.10 11.64 3.44
N ARG A 166 -7.30 11.41 3.97
CA ARG A 166 -7.78 12.04 5.21
C ARG A 166 -7.34 11.25 6.45
N ASP A 167 -7.44 9.92 6.40
CA ASP A 167 -6.92 9.02 7.42
C ASP A 167 -5.51 8.55 7.05
N ARG A 168 -4.55 9.46 7.23
CA ARG A 168 -3.14 9.22 6.96
C ARG A 168 -2.54 8.13 7.84
N ALA A 169 -3.05 7.98 9.07
CA ALA A 169 -2.59 6.95 9.99
C ALA A 169 -3.00 5.56 9.52
N ALA A 170 -4.23 5.38 9.00
CA ALA A 170 -4.66 4.13 8.39
C ALA A 170 -3.82 3.77 7.16
N ALA A 171 -3.61 4.74 6.25
CA ALA A 171 -2.77 4.52 5.07
C ALA A 171 -1.31 4.19 5.45
N GLN A 172 -0.69 4.94 6.36
CA GLN A 172 0.72 4.73 6.74
C GLN A 172 0.96 3.39 7.44
N ARG A 173 0.02 2.88 8.25
CA ARG A 173 0.14 1.55 8.88
C ARG A 173 0.17 0.41 7.86
N ALA A 174 -0.36 0.62 6.67
CA ALA A 174 -0.36 -0.35 5.59
C ALA A 174 0.93 -0.30 4.74
N LEU A 175 1.89 0.56 5.08
CA LEU A 175 3.15 0.70 4.36
C LEU A 175 4.28 0.01 5.12
N SER A 176 5.12 -0.73 4.41
CA SER A 176 6.36 -1.32 4.93
C SER A 176 7.51 -1.12 3.97
N VAL A 177 8.71 -1.00 4.55
CA VAL A 177 9.99 -0.96 3.83
C VAL A 177 10.85 -2.07 4.43
N GLU A 178 11.30 -2.98 3.58
CA GLU A 178 12.20 -4.07 3.92
C GLU A 178 13.53 -3.86 3.20
N THR A 179 14.63 -4.07 3.90
CA THR A 179 15.97 -3.74 3.42
C THR A 179 16.92 -4.90 3.68
N SER A 180 17.84 -5.18 2.74
CA SER A 180 18.85 -6.23 2.94
C SER A 180 19.95 -5.83 3.94
N THR A 181 20.05 -4.53 4.26
CA THR A 181 20.92 -3.97 5.29
C THR A 181 20.06 -3.20 6.29
N ASP A 182 20.30 -3.40 7.58
CA ASP A 182 19.57 -2.70 8.65
C ASP A 182 19.79 -1.19 8.58
N VAL A 183 18.70 -0.43 8.47
CA VAL A 183 18.71 1.04 8.42
C VAL A 183 17.60 1.61 9.30
N GLU A 184 17.92 2.65 10.08
CA GLU A 184 16.90 3.46 10.75
C GLU A 184 16.25 4.38 9.70
N GLY A 185 14.93 4.34 9.57
CA GLY A 185 14.19 5.24 8.69
C GLY A 185 12.74 5.45 9.14
N ALA A 186 12.07 6.43 8.52
CA ALA A 186 10.73 6.85 8.91
C ALA A 186 9.94 7.39 7.72
N TRP A 187 8.62 7.23 7.80
CA TRP A 187 7.66 7.86 6.89
C TRP A 187 7.36 9.31 7.32
N ALA A 188 7.21 10.21 6.35
CA ALA A 188 6.80 11.59 6.54
C ALA A 188 5.80 12.02 5.47
N TRP A 189 4.67 12.61 5.87
CA TRP A 189 3.71 13.18 4.93
C TRP A 189 4.18 14.56 4.46
N LEU A 190 4.44 14.69 3.16
CA LEU A 190 4.86 15.96 2.55
C LEU A 190 3.66 16.84 2.23
N ASN A 191 2.56 16.23 1.82
CA ASN A 191 1.27 16.88 1.58
C ASN A 191 0.12 15.87 1.84
N ASP A 192 -1.10 16.16 1.38
CA ASP A 192 -2.26 15.27 1.55
C ASP A 192 -2.32 14.10 0.56
N GLN A 193 -1.45 14.08 -0.45
CA GLN A 193 -1.39 13.08 -1.50
C GLN A 193 -0.05 12.35 -1.58
N GLN A 194 0.91 12.66 -0.70
CA GLN A 194 2.26 12.11 -0.77
C GLN A 194 2.85 11.87 0.63
N VAL A 195 3.35 10.65 0.81
CA VAL A 195 4.14 10.23 1.96
C VAL A 195 5.42 9.59 1.47
N ASP A 196 6.53 10.06 2.02
CA ASP A 196 7.86 9.64 1.62
C ASP A 196 8.55 8.95 2.80
N TRP A 197 9.40 7.97 2.52
CA TRP A 197 10.26 7.31 3.50
C TRP A 197 11.70 7.58 3.11
N ARG A 198 12.52 7.93 4.11
CA ARG A 198 13.96 7.96 3.96
C ARG A 198 14.67 7.40 5.19
N PRO A 199 15.90 6.89 5.01
CA PRO A 199 16.73 6.56 6.15
C PRO A 199 17.20 7.85 6.84
N ARG A 200 17.61 7.72 8.10
CA ARG A 200 18.13 8.84 8.91
C ARG A 200 19.40 9.43 8.29
N GLU A 201 20.29 8.55 7.85
CA GLU A 201 21.53 8.84 7.12
C GLU A 201 21.39 8.28 5.70
N TYR A 202 22.23 8.69 4.75
CA TYR A 202 22.18 8.13 3.39
C TYR A 202 22.19 6.60 3.39
N TRP A 203 21.53 6.01 2.41
CA TRP A 203 21.49 4.57 2.24
C TRP A 203 22.90 3.97 2.16
N PRO A 204 23.15 2.82 2.80
CA PRO A 204 24.32 2.01 2.49
C PRO A 204 24.30 1.60 1.02
N ALA A 205 25.43 1.71 0.34
CA ALA A 205 25.55 1.29 -1.06
C ALA A 205 25.19 -0.20 -1.22
N HIS A 206 24.62 -0.55 -2.37
CA HIS A 206 24.23 -1.93 -2.70
C HIS A 206 23.13 -2.55 -1.82
N THR A 207 22.39 -1.73 -1.06
CA THR A 207 21.20 -2.17 -0.32
C THR A 207 20.09 -2.55 -1.29
N GLU A 208 19.46 -3.71 -1.09
CA GLU A 208 18.23 -4.09 -1.77
C GLU A 208 17.04 -3.60 -0.93
N VAL A 209 16.04 -3.01 -1.58
CA VAL A 209 14.89 -2.40 -0.92
C VAL A 209 13.62 -2.96 -1.54
N THR A 210 12.72 -3.49 -0.71
CA THR A 210 11.36 -3.85 -1.10
C THR A 210 10.38 -3.01 -0.33
N VAL A 211 9.47 -2.36 -1.05
CA VAL A 211 8.41 -1.53 -0.47
C VAL A 211 7.09 -2.23 -0.75
N THR A 212 6.26 -2.37 0.28
CA THR A 212 4.91 -2.90 0.16
C THR A 212 3.92 -1.88 0.71
N ALA A 213 2.91 -1.57 -0.09
CA ALA A 213 1.77 -0.77 0.32
C ALA A 213 0.50 -1.64 0.22
N LYS A 214 0.07 -2.21 1.36
CA LYS A 214 -1.11 -3.07 1.50
C LYS A 214 -2.41 -2.27 1.54
N LEU A 215 -2.67 -1.55 0.46
CA LEU A 215 -3.67 -0.48 0.40
C LEU A 215 -5.06 -0.96 -0.01
N TYR A 216 -5.22 -2.15 -0.59
CA TYR A 216 -6.56 -2.67 -0.87
C TYR A 216 -7.33 -2.86 0.43
N GLY A 217 -8.60 -2.45 0.48
CA GLY A 217 -9.41 -2.50 1.70
C GLY A 217 -9.19 -1.33 2.67
N VAL A 218 -8.09 -0.58 2.55
CA VAL A 218 -7.77 0.49 3.51
C VAL A 218 -8.68 1.69 3.31
N HIS A 219 -9.38 2.09 4.37
CA HIS A 219 -10.20 3.30 4.37
C HIS A 219 -9.32 4.55 4.57
N TYR A 220 -9.30 5.43 3.57
CA TYR A 220 -8.57 6.71 3.61
C TYR A 220 -9.37 7.85 4.23
N GLY A 221 -10.54 7.57 4.80
CA GLY A 221 -11.41 8.58 5.40
C GLY A 221 -12.37 9.22 4.39
N GLY A 222 -13.58 9.54 4.87
CA GLY A 222 -14.63 10.18 4.06
C GLY A 222 -15.06 9.40 2.82
N GLY A 223 -15.18 8.07 2.96
CA GLY A 223 -15.72 7.17 1.93
C GLY A 223 -14.71 6.71 0.88
N ALA A 224 -13.48 7.22 0.91
CA ALA A 224 -12.41 6.81 0.02
C ALA A 224 -11.70 5.55 0.50
N TYR A 225 -11.40 4.64 -0.42
CA TYR A 225 -10.68 3.39 -0.16
C TYR A 225 -9.53 3.20 -1.15
N GLY A 226 -8.48 2.48 -0.73
CA GLY A 226 -7.38 2.13 -1.62
C GLY A 226 -7.80 1.15 -2.72
N LYS A 227 -7.30 1.40 -3.94
CA LYS A 227 -7.70 0.63 -5.12
C LYS A 227 -7.12 -0.78 -5.17
N ALA A 228 -5.88 -0.92 -4.76
CA ALA A 228 -5.09 -2.14 -4.90
C ALA A 228 -3.90 -2.06 -3.96
N ASP A 229 -3.37 -3.22 -3.59
CA ASP A 229 -2.01 -3.31 -3.08
C ASP A 229 -1.03 -2.94 -4.19
N VAL A 230 0.06 -2.25 -3.83
CA VAL A 230 1.18 -1.98 -4.75
C VAL A 230 2.48 -2.33 -4.05
N THR A 231 3.45 -2.83 -4.82
CA THR A 231 4.77 -3.18 -4.35
C THR A 231 5.80 -2.72 -5.36
N THR A 232 7.03 -2.48 -4.90
CA THR A 232 8.17 -2.26 -5.77
C THR A 232 9.42 -2.84 -5.11
N SER A 233 10.33 -3.38 -5.91
CA SER A 233 11.67 -3.78 -5.46
C SER A 233 12.74 -3.09 -6.29
N PHE A 234 13.70 -2.44 -5.63
CA PHE A 234 14.77 -1.68 -6.27
C PHE A 234 16.08 -1.84 -5.48
N ARG A 235 17.18 -1.33 -6.03
CA ARG A 235 18.50 -1.38 -5.39
C ARG A 235 19.14 -0.01 -5.27
N ILE A 236 19.90 0.18 -4.21
CA ILE A 236 20.80 1.32 -4.04
C ILE A 236 22.10 1.02 -4.78
N GLY A 237 22.54 1.94 -5.64
CA GLY A 237 23.77 1.85 -6.40
C GLY A 237 25.01 2.15 -5.57
N ARG A 238 26.06 2.64 -6.24
CA ARG A 238 27.30 3.10 -5.56
C ARG A 238 27.02 4.32 -4.66
N ASN A 239 27.83 4.48 -3.61
CA ASN A 239 27.86 5.74 -2.86
C ASN A 239 28.56 6.81 -3.70
N GLN A 240 27.81 7.84 -4.11
CA GLN A 240 28.36 9.03 -4.74
C GLN A 240 27.71 10.27 -4.13
N VAL A 241 28.51 11.17 -3.58
CA VAL A 241 28.05 12.43 -2.96
C VAL A 241 28.72 13.59 -3.69
N VAL A 242 27.92 14.57 -4.10
CA VAL A 242 28.43 15.82 -4.69
C VAL A 242 28.45 16.88 -3.60
N THR A 243 29.54 17.63 -3.50
CA THR A 243 29.59 18.80 -2.62
C THR A 243 29.90 20.06 -3.41
N VAL A 244 29.22 21.14 -3.05
CA VAL A 244 29.42 22.48 -3.59
C VAL A 244 29.51 23.45 -2.43
N HIS A 245 30.73 23.89 -2.11
CA HIS A 245 30.90 25.06 -1.25
C HIS A 245 30.97 26.28 -2.17
N THR A 246 29.90 27.08 -2.21
CA THR A 246 29.74 28.12 -3.25
C THR A 246 30.90 29.13 -3.30
N PRO A 247 31.52 29.56 -2.17
CA PRO A 247 32.67 30.47 -2.20
C PRO A 247 33.96 29.87 -2.77
N GLU A 248 34.08 28.54 -2.86
CA GLU A 248 35.26 27.88 -3.41
C GLU A 248 35.26 27.84 -4.95
N HIS A 249 34.10 28.03 -5.60
CA HIS A 249 33.94 27.87 -7.05
C HIS A 249 34.38 26.48 -7.56
N ARG A 250 34.22 25.46 -6.72
CA ARG A 250 34.52 24.05 -7.03
C ARG A 250 33.33 23.16 -6.69
N MET A 251 32.99 22.28 -7.63
CA MET A 251 32.11 21.14 -7.39
C MET A 251 32.96 19.88 -7.26
N ARG A 252 32.83 19.17 -6.15
CA ARG A 252 33.59 17.94 -5.87
C ARG A 252 32.66 16.74 -5.88
N VAL A 253 33.16 15.62 -6.38
CA VAL A 253 32.44 14.35 -6.40
C VAL A 253 33.23 13.36 -5.55
N TYR A 254 32.57 12.84 -4.53
CA TYR A 254 33.10 11.80 -3.65
C TYR A 254 32.45 10.48 -3.99
N ARG A 255 33.25 9.41 -4.07
CA ARG A 255 32.77 8.05 -4.21
C ARG A 255 33.37 7.22 -3.08
N ASP A 256 32.51 6.60 -2.29
CA ASP A 256 32.90 5.85 -1.09
C ASP A 256 33.80 6.69 -0.14
N GLY A 257 33.49 7.98 -0.03
CA GLY A 257 34.24 8.95 0.80
C GLY A 257 35.55 9.48 0.20
N ALA A 258 36.00 8.98 -0.96
CA ALA A 258 37.19 9.47 -1.65
C ALA A 258 36.84 10.47 -2.76
N GLU A 259 37.56 11.59 -2.85
CA GLU A 259 37.40 12.55 -3.96
C GLU A 259 37.83 11.90 -5.28
N VAL A 260 36.88 11.71 -6.21
CA VAL A 260 37.14 11.12 -7.53
C VAL A 260 37.11 12.14 -8.66
N ALA A 261 36.49 13.30 -8.44
CA ALA A 261 36.49 14.40 -9.38
C ALA A 261 36.36 15.74 -8.67
N ASN A 262 36.89 16.77 -9.34
CA ASN A 262 36.91 18.13 -8.83
C ASN A 262 36.83 19.09 -10.02
N TYR A 263 35.69 19.73 -10.18
CA TYR A 263 35.36 20.55 -11.34
C TYR A 263 35.31 22.03 -10.95
N PRO A 264 35.92 22.94 -11.73
CA PRO A 264 35.63 24.36 -11.56
C PRO A 264 34.16 24.60 -11.88
N CYS A 265 33.48 25.42 -11.06
CA CYS A 265 32.09 25.78 -11.30
C CYS A 265 31.85 27.29 -11.13
N SER A 266 30.74 27.77 -11.69
CA SER A 266 30.14 29.06 -11.33
C SER A 266 28.74 28.77 -10.79
N ASN A 267 28.47 29.20 -9.56
CA ASN A 267 27.19 28.99 -8.89
C ASN A 267 26.29 30.23 -9.04
N GLY A 268 25.14 30.22 -8.36
CA GLY A 268 24.22 31.35 -8.30
C GLY A 268 24.82 32.59 -7.65
N LYS A 269 24.42 33.77 -8.11
CA LYS A 269 25.00 35.05 -7.73
C LYS A 269 24.96 35.30 -6.20
N ASP A 270 26.13 35.51 -5.60
CA ASP A 270 26.31 35.53 -4.14
C ASP A 270 25.52 36.61 -3.38
N ALA A 271 25.31 37.78 -4.01
CA ALA A 271 24.74 38.95 -3.34
C ALA A 271 23.21 39.05 -3.47
N ASP A 272 22.58 38.07 -4.12
CA ASP A 272 21.18 38.13 -4.51
C ASP A 272 20.47 36.84 -4.04
N PRO A 273 19.63 36.90 -3.01
CA PRO A 273 19.02 35.71 -2.43
C PRO A 273 18.07 34.99 -3.40
N ASP A 274 17.57 35.69 -4.42
CA ASP A 274 16.69 35.10 -5.44
C ASP A 274 17.49 34.38 -6.53
N LEU A 275 18.79 34.71 -6.68
CA LEU A 275 19.67 34.15 -7.73
C LEU A 275 20.81 33.29 -7.20
N THR A 276 20.98 33.19 -5.89
CA THR A 276 22.02 32.37 -5.27
C THR A 276 21.70 30.87 -5.42
N THR A 277 22.72 30.01 -5.43
CA THR A 277 22.49 28.57 -5.25
C THR A 277 22.21 28.34 -3.77
N PRO A 278 21.01 27.91 -3.35
CA PRO A 278 20.67 27.86 -1.94
C PRO A 278 21.44 26.76 -1.19
N ASN A 279 21.61 26.92 0.13
CA ASN A 279 22.19 25.89 0.99
C ASN A 279 21.19 24.75 1.23
N GLY A 280 21.72 23.54 1.38
CA GLY A 280 20.96 22.36 1.74
C GLY A 280 21.43 21.12 0.99
N THR A 281 20.87 19.98 1.39
CA THR A 281 21.08 18.71 0.70
C THR A 281 19.85 18.43 -0.17
N VAL A 282 20.09 18.32 -1.46
CA VAL A 282 19.09 17.90 -2.47
C VAL A 282 19.59 16.65 -3.19
N ILE A 283 18.83 16.11 -4.14
CA ILE A 283 19.22 14.91 -4.89
C ILE A 283 19.13 15.16 -6.40
N VAL A 284 19.91 14.42 -7.19
CA VAL A 284 19.72 14.38 -8.65
C VAL A 284 18.36 13.74 -8.96
N MET A 285 17.45 14.51 -9.56
CA MET A 285 16.06 14.13 -9.84
C MET A 285 15.86 13.63 -11.27
N THR A 286 16.52 14.27 -12.23
CA THR A 286 16.47 13.88 -13.66
C THR A 286 17.84 14.05 -14.30
N LYS A 287 18.03 13.38 -15.43
CA LYS A 287 19.21 13.50 -16.29
C LYS A 287 18.77 13.61 -17.75
N GLU A 288 19.02 14.77 -18.34
CA GLU A 288 18.62 15.10 -19.70
C GLU A 288 19.86 15.55 -20.49
N PRO A 289 20.25 14.84 -21.57
CA PRO A 289 21.38 15.28 -22.40
C PRO A 289 21.18 16.69 -22.98
N THR A 290 19.93 17.05 -23.23
CA THR A 290 19.49 18.37 -23.66
C THR A 290 18.18 18.69 -22.94
N SER A 291 18.04 19.91 -22.44
CA SER A 291 16.82 20.42 -21.80
C SER A 291 16.57 21.87 -22.22
N ILE A 292 15.31 22.28 -22.25
CA ILE A 292 14.90 23.66 -22.54
C ILE A 292 14.56 24.35 -21.22
N PHE A 293 15.28 25.43 -20.92
CA PHE A 293 15.09 26.20 -19.71
C PHE A 293 14.23 27.43 -20.01
N ASP A 294 13.12 27.54 -19.29
CA ASP A 294 12.17 28.64 -19.38
C ASP A 294 11.98 29.26 -17.99
N ASN A 295 12.34 30.53 -17.84
CA ASN A 295 12.03 31.32 -16.68
C ASN A 295 11.88 32.81 -17.07
N GLU A 296 10.63 33.23 -17.29
CA GLU A 296 10.30 34.61 -17.65
C GLU A 296 10.71 35.61 -16.57
N GLU A 297 10.68 35.22 -15.28
CA GLU A 297 11.06 36.08 -14.15
C GLU A 297 12.54 36.47 -14.23
N TYR A 298 13.40 35.55 -14.66
CA TYR A 298 14.83 35.79 -14.87
C TYR A 298 15.19 36.11 -16.32
N GLY A 299 14.19 36.33 -17.18
CA GLY A 299 14.35 36.88 -18.51
C GLY A 299 14.95 35.91 -19.54
N TYR A 300 14.85 34.60 -19.34
CA TYR A 300 15.23 33.61 -20.35
C TYR A 300 14.04 32.70 -20.73
N THR A 301 13.90 32.45 -22.02
CA THR A 301 12.87 31.58 -22.59
C THR A 301 13.49 30.78 -23.73
N ASP A 302 13.09 29.52 -23.90
CA ASP A 302 13.57 28.62 -24.93
C ASP A 302 15.11 28.46 -24.93
N LEU A 303 15.71 28.46 -23.73
CA LEU A 303 17.16 28.37 -23.58
C LEU A 303 17.59 26.91 -23.54
N GLU A 304 18.06 26.40 -24.67
CA GLU A 304 18.61 25.05 -24.75
C GLU A 304 19.93 24.95 -23.96
N LYS A 305 20.00 24.00 -23.03
CA LYS A 305 21.21 23.64 -22.28
C LYS A 305 21.49 22.14 -22.40
N THR A 306 22.76 21.77 -22.23
CA THR A 306 23.20 20.38 -22.38
C THR A 306 23.74 19.79 -21.07
N TRP A 307 23.73 18.46 -20.99
CA TRP A 307 24.21 17.68 -19.85
C TRP A 307 23.54 18.09 -18.53
N CYS A 308 22.23 18.20 -18.56
CA CYS A 308 21.41 18.75 -17.48
C CYS A 308 21.07 17.67 -16.46
N CYS A 309 21.56 17.83 -15.22
CA CYS A 309 21.09 17.09 -14.07
C CYS A 309 20.21 18.02 -13.22
N ARG A 310 18.89 17.80 -13.18
CA ARG A 310 18.01 18.55 -12.27
C ARG A 310 18.29 18.13 -10.85
N ILE A 311 18.46 19.08 -9.93
CA ILE A 311 18.70 18.78 -8.52
C ILE A 311 17.59 19.33 -7.60
N SER A 312 16.70 20.18 -8.11
CA SER A 312 15.61 20.75 -7.33
C SER A 312 14.46 21.19 -8.24
N ASN A 313 13.22 21.06 -7.78
CA ASN A 313 12.03 21.58 -8.46
C ASN A 313 11.84 23.09 -8.27
N HIS A 314 12.66 23.74 -7.44
CA HIS A 314 12.77 25.21 -7.40
C HIS A 314 13.47 25.77 -8.65
N GLY A 315 14.25 24.94 -9.38
CA GLY A 315 14.80 25.29 -10.69
C GLY A 315 16.31 25.05 -10.85
N GLU A 316 16.98 24.49 -9.85
CA GLU A 316 18.42 24.29 -9.89
C GLU A 316 18.83 23.03 -10.66
N TYR A 317 19.86 23.21 -11.50
CA TYR A 317 20.52 22.15 -12.25
C TYR A 317 22.04 22.22 -12.06
N ILE A 318 22.69 21.08 -12.24
CA ILE A 318 24.11 21.00 -12.59
C ILE A 318 24.16 20.76 -14.10
N HIS A 319 24.77 21.67 -14.87
CA HIS A 319 24.75 21.59 -16.32
C HIS A 319 25.91 22.32 -17.00
N GLU A 320 26.06 22.09 -18.30
CA GLU A 320 27.00 22.80 -19.16
C GLU A 320 26.58 24.26 -19.38
N ASN A 321 27.54 25.19 -19.29
CA ASN A 321 27.32 26.57 -19.69
C ASN A 321 28.61 27.28 -20.17
N GLU A 322 29.01 27.05 -21.42
CA GLU A 322 30.17 27.70 -22.05
C GLU A 322 29.96 29.21 -22.24
N GLU A 323 28.72 29.70 -22.24
CA GLU A 323 28.44 31.15 -22.24
C GLU A 323 28.95 31.81 -20.95
N ASN A 324 28.99 31.05 -19.84
CA ASN A 324 29.49 31.49 -18.55
C ASN A 324 30.97 31.12 -18.30
N ALA A 325 31.67 30.71 -19.36
CA ALA A 325 33.06 30.29 -19.38
C ALA A 325 34.02 31.13 -18.51
N ALA A 326 33.92 32.46 -18.62
CA ALA A 326 34.85 33.39 -17.99
C ALA A 326 34.75 33.42 -16.45
N ASN A 327 33.63 32.97 -15.88
CA ASN A 327 33.38 33.00 -14.44
C ASN A 327 33.58 31.61 -13.77
N ILE A 328 33.56 30.53 -14.55
CA ILE A 328 33.72 29.16 -14.04
C ILE A 328 35.08 29.00 -13.37
N GLY A 329 35.05 28.70 -12.07
CA GLY A 329 36.24 28.55 -11.22
C GLY A 329 36.72 29.85 -10.55
N SER A 330 36.00 30.98 -10.72
CA SER A 330 36.43 32.27 -10.18
C SER A 330 35.33 33.19 -9.65
N ALA A 331 34.08 33.03 -10.08
CA ALA A 331 32.98 33.89 -9.64
C ALA A 331 31.63 33.16 -9.74
N ASN A 332 30.68 33.49 -8.87
CA ASN A 332 29.31 32.99 -8.92
C ASN A 332 28.40 34.02 -9.62
N THR A 333 27.76 33.61 -10.71
CA THR A 333 27.08 34.52 -11.65
C THR A 333 25.81 33.96 -12.29
N SER A 334 25.44 32.71 -11.98
CA SER A 334 24.23 32.09 -12.53
C SER A 334 22.97 32.53 -11.77
N HIS A 335 21.80 32.04 -12.20
CA HIS A 335 20.50 32.19 -11.53
C HIS A 335 20.19 30.96 -10.64
N GLY A 336 21.17 30.48 -9.87
CA GLY A 336 21.04 29.35 -8.95
C GLY A 336 21.64 28.02 -9.44
N CYS A 337 21.79 27.83 -10.75
CA CYS A 337 22.41 26.61 -11.30
C CYS A 337 23.92 26.51 -11.03
N VAL A 338 24.44 25.28 -10.97
CA VAL A 338 25.87 25.00 -10.96
C VAL A 338 26.35 24.84 -12.41
N ASN A 339 27.06 25.84 -12.91
CA ASN A 339 27.56 25.87 -14.28
C ASN A 339 28.95 25.24 -14.38
N LEU A 340 29.11 24.33 -15.33
CA LEU A 340 30.35 23.63 -15.64
C LEU A 340 30.75 23.86 -17.11
N ARG A 341 32.04 23.65 -17.42
CA ARG A 341 32.50 23.57 -18.82
C ARG A 341 31.97 22.31 -19.48
N ALA A 342 31.88 22.29 -20.80
CA ALA A 342 31.24 21.20 -21.54
C ALA A 342 31.83 19.82 -21.24
N ALA A 343 33.17 19.72 -21.16
CA ALA A 343 33.84 18.46 -20.84
C ALA A 343 33.54 17.99 -19.41
N ASP A 344 33.54 18.91 -18.44
CA ASP A 344 33.28 18.63 -17.03
C ASP A 344 31.81 18.28 -16.77
N ALA A 345 30.89 19.01 -17.41
CA ALA A 345 29.47 18.75 -17.39
C ALA A 345 29.15 17.37 -17.94
N LYS A 346 29.74 17.01 -19.10
CA LYS A 346 29.60 15.67 -19.67
C LYS A 346 30.15 14.59 -18.75
N ALA A 347 31.34 14.79 -18.18
CA ALA A 347 31.96 13.83 -17.27
C ALA A 347 31.10 13.61 -16.02
N TYR A 348 30.58 14.70 -15.42
CA TYR A 348 29.66 14.61 -14.30
C TYR A 348 28.35 13.93 -14.71
N PHE A 349 27.72 14.35 -15.81
CA PHE A 349 26.49 13.78 -16.31
C PHE A 349 26.61 12.28 -16.54
N ASP A 350 27.69 11.80 -17.17
CA ASP A 350 27.92 10.36 -17.35
C ASP A 350 28.06 9.63 -16.02
N SER A 351 28.67 10.28 -15.02
CA SER A 351 28.89 9.70 -13.70
C SER A 351 27.69 9.75 -12.77
N ALA A 352 26.73 10.66 -12.97
CA ALA A 352 25.61 10.91 -12.07
C ALA A 352 24.53 9.81 -12.14
N MET A 353 23.82 9.60 -11.03
CA MET A 353 22.68 8.69 -10.93
C MET A 353 21.52 9.43 -10.25
N LEU A 354 20.28 9.09 -10.61
CA LEU A 354 19.11 9.62 -9.90
C LEU A 354 19.19 9.24 -8.43
N GLY A 355 18.98 10.18 -7.53
CA GLY A 355 19.13 9.97 -6.09
C GLY A 355 20.54 10.18 -5.54
N ASP A 356 21.55 10.50 -6.36
CA ASP A 356 22.85 10.94 -5.83
C ASP A 356 22.64 12.28 -5.06
N PRO A 357 23.04 12.39 -3.78
CA PRO A 357 22.90 13.63 -3.02
C PRO A 357 23.87 14.72 -3.49
N VAL A 358 23.40 15.96 -3.42
CA VAL A 358 24.14 17.19 -3.71
C VAL A 358 24.04 18.10 -2.49
N GLU A 359 25.18 18.30 -1.83
CA GLU A 359 25.31 19.08 -0.60
C GLU A 359 25.85 20.46 -0.93
N VAL A 360 25.00 21.48 -0.80
CA VAL A 360 25.36 22.88 -1.07
C VAL A 360 25.53 23.64 0.23
N THR A 361 26.63 24.38 0.35
CA THR A 361 26.94 25.22 1.52
C THR A 361 27.59 26.54 1.12
N GLY A 362 27.60 27.52 2.03
CA GLY A 362 28.31 28.80 1.86
C GLY A 362 27.50 29.90 1.14
N SER A 363 26.21 29.64 0.90
CA SER A 363 25.25 30.58 0.32
C SER A 363 24.58 31.47 1.37
N ILE A 364 23.93 32.55 0.92
CA ILE A 364 23.17 33.49 1.76
C ILE A 364 21.70 33.11 1.94
N ALA A 365 21.23 32.06 1.26
CA ALA A 365 19.86 31.55 1.33
C ALA A 365 19.86 30.02 1.49
N ASP A 366 18.74 29.46 1.94
CA ASP A 366 18.51 28.00 2.05
C ASP A 366 17.45 27.57 1.03
N PHE A 367 17.52 26.32 0.56
CA PHE A 367 16.53 25.79 -0.39
C PHE A 367 15.12 25.90 0.22
N PRO A 368 14.11 26.33 -0.56
CA PRO A 368 12.75 26.35 -0.07
C PRO A 368 12.18 24.94 0.06
N THR A 369 11.42 24.71 1.12
CA THR A 369 10.71 23.45 1.39
C THR A 369 9.29 23.47 0.82
N THR A 370 9.13 24.03 -0.38
CA THR A 370 7.84 24.26 -1.04
C THR A 370 7.53 23.26 -2.15
N SER A 371 8.49 22.43 -2.54
CA SER A 371 8.34 21.41 -3.58
C SER A 371 9.08 20.12 -3.20
N ASP A 372 8.60 18.98 -3.69
CA ASP A 372 9.36 17.74 -3.68
C ASP A 372 10.55 17.85 -4.65
N VAL A 373 11.71 17.23 -4.42
CA VAL A 373 12.07 16.37 -3.28
C VAL A 373 12.81 17.21 -2.24
N MET A 374 12.14 17.53 -1.12
CA MET A 374 12.68 18.37 -0.04
C MET A 374 13.23 17.56 1.14
N ASP A 375 13.34 16.24 0.98
CA ASP A 375 13.38 15.32 2.12
C ASP A 375 14.62 15.48 2.99
N TRP A 376 15.75 15.78 2.36
CA TRP A 376 17.04 16.04 3.01
C TRP A 376 17.24 17.51 3.40
N LEU A 377 16.30 18.40 3.05
CA LEU A 377 16.25 19.77 3.56
C LEU A 377 15.65 19.84 4.96
N LEU A 378 14.95 18.78 5.38
CA LEU A 378 14.37 18.66 6.71
C LEU A 378 15.33 17.90 7.62
N ASP A 379 15.61 18.43 8.81
CA ASP A 379 16.32 17.68 9.83
C ASP A 379 15.51 16.45 10.30
N TRP A 380 16.20 15.48 10.92
CA TRP A 380 15.59 14.19 11.28
C TRP A 380 14.40 14.31 12.25
N GLU A 381 14.42 15.25 13.19
CA GLU A 381 13.32 15.41 14.14
C GLU A 381 12.11 16.05 13.44
N THR A 382 12.34 17.04 12.58
CA THR A 382 11.29 17.60 11.72
C THR A 382 10.70 16.55 10.80
N TRP A 383 11.52 15.69 10.18
CA TRP A 383 11.07 14.57 9.34
C TRP A 383 10.14 13.63 10.11
N LYS A 384 10.59 13.10 11.26
CA LYS A 384 9.78 12.20 12.10
C LYS A 384 8.47 12.84 12.56
N SER A 385 8.48 14.14 12.87
CA SER A 385 7.27 14.85 13.31
C SER A 385 6.14 14.90 12.26
N LYS A 386 6.47 14.62 10.99
CA LYS A 386 5.51 14.53 9.88
C LYS A 386 4.91 13.13 9.69
N SER A 387 5.32 12.16 10.49
CA SER A 387 4.66 10.85 10.59
C SER A 387 3.20 11.02 11.06
N ALA A 388 2.30 10.19 10.54
CA ALA A 388 0.93 10.08 11.04
C ALA A 388 0.78 9.06 12.19
N LEU A 389 1.89 8.47 12.65
CA LEU A 389 1.99 7.47 13.70
C LEU A 389 2.83 7.94 14.88
#